data_AF-A0A2W4NK21-F1
#
_entry.id   AF-A0A2W4NK21-F1
#
_cell.length_a   1.000
_cell.length_b   1.000
_cell.length_c   1.000
_cell.angle_alpha   90.00
_cell.angle_beta   90.00
_cell.angle_gamma   90.00
#
_symmetry.space_group_name_H-M   'P 1'
#
loop_
_entity.id
_entity.type
_entity.pdbx_description
1 polymer ?
#
loop_
_entity_poly.entity_id
_entity_poly.type
_entity_poly.pdbx_seq_one_letter_code
_entity_poly.pdbx_strand_id
1 'polypeptide(L)'
;MLLYVKIAFIENETAAFEFLQDRPEGFILRLIADLKLFSVPLVYLWKFTVIAFVIWVGCFMYGYRVTYAQCWGIVLTCEFIFLIPEVIKILWFMTVNTDPTLHDINAFYPLSLMHFFDYLAIDRKWAYPLRALNLFEIPYCIALVNGIHFYARKDKRVVWLIVVSSYVLIFFLWLCFYVIVYK
;
A
#
# COMPACT_ATOMS: atom_id res chain seq x y z
N MET A 1 -14.40 -2.71 3.29
CA MET A 1 -15.09 -1.63 4.02
C MET A 1 -14.46 -0.27 3.76
N LEU A 2 -13.17 -0.05 4.06
CA LEU A 2 -12.53 1.26 3.88
C LEU A 2 -12.52 1.76 2.42
N LEU A 3 -12.23 0.86 1.46
CA LEU A 3 -12.33 1.16 0.02
C LEU A 3 -13.77 1.52 -0.41
N TYR A 4 -14.76 0.82 0.13
CA TYR A 4 -16.17 1.12 -0.13
C TYR A 4 -16.56 2.50 0.40
N VAL A 5 -16.09 2.87 1.61
CA VAL A 5 -16.31 4.22 2.17
C VAL A 5 -15.68 5.28 1.28
N LYS A 6 -14.45 5.07 0.79
CA LYS A 6 -13.80 6.00 -0.14
C LYS A 6 -14.56 6.13 -1.47
N ILE A 7 -14.99 5.02 -2.06
CA ILE A 7 -15.74 5.07 -3.32
C ILE A 7 -17.11 5.74 -3.08
N ALA A 8 -17.81 5.38 -2.01
CA ALA A 8 -19.16 5.87 -1.73
C ALA A 8 -19.20 7.35 -1.33
N PHE A 9 -18.26 7.83 -0.51
CA PHE A 9 -18.27 9.19 0.04
C PHE A 9 -17.35 10.18 -0.69
N ILE A 10 -16.40 9.70 -1.51
CA ILE A 10 -15.41 10.59 -2.16
C ILE A 10 -15.48 10.49 -3.68
N GLU A 11 -15.43 9.27 -4.25
CA GLU A 11 -15.44 9.10 -5.72
C GLU A 11 -16.86 9.21 -6.34
N ASN A 12 -17.92 8.82 -5.62
CA ASN A 12 -19.31 8.92 -6.11
C ASN A 12 -19.96 10.29 -5.92
N GLU A 13 -19.50 11.09 -4.94
CA GLU A 13 -20.02 12.45 -4.70
C GLU A 13 -19.35 13.49 -5.60
N THR A 14 -18.36 13.11 -6.42
CA THR A 14 -17.76 14.04 -7.39
C THR A 14 -18.79 14.34 -8.48
N ALA A 15 -19.06 15.62 -8.78
CA ALA A 15 -20.10 16.05 -9.73
C ALA A 15 -20.06 15.32 -11.08
N ALA A 16 -18.88 14.95 -11.57
CA ALA A 16 -18.71 14.20 -12.81
C ALA A 16 -19.35 12.79 -12.79
N PHE A 17 -19.39 12.12 -11.63
CA PHE A 17 -19.98 10.79 -11.48
C PHE A 17 -21.51 10.85 -11.39
N GLU A 18 -22.04 11.91 -10.79
CA GLU A 18 -23.47 12.20 -10.71
C GLU A 18 -24.05 12.45 -12.11
N PHE A 19 -23.36 13.23 -12.96
CA PHE A 19 -23.76 13.45 -14.35
C PHE A 19 -23.72 12.19 -15.25
N LEU A 20 -22.87 11.21 -14.94
CA LEU A 20 -22.72 9.97 -15.73
C LEU A 20 -23.65 8.85 -15.28
N GLN A 21 -24.25 8.94 -14.08
CA GLN A 21 -25.23 7.97 -13.59
C GLN A 21 -26.56 8.00 -14.36
N ASP A 22 -26.94 9.16 -14.89
CA ASP A 22 -28.17 9.34 -15.69
C ASP A 22 -28.06 8.83 -17.14
N ARG A 23 -26.87 8.34 -17.53
CA ARG A 23 -26.60 7.80 -18.88
C ARG A 23 -26.48 6.28 -18.84
N PRO A 24 -26.75 5.58 -19.97
CA PRO A 24 -26.52 4.13 -20.08
C PRO A 24 -25.06 3.72 -19.81
N GLU A 25 -24.12 4.64 -19.97
CA GLU A 25 -22.71 4.51 -19.60
C GLU A 25 -22.49 4.29 -18.09
N GLY A 26 -23.43 4.75 -17.25
CA GLY A 26 -23.41 4.54 -15.79
C GLY A 26 -23.48 3.07 -15.36
N PHE A 27 -24.07 2.19 -16.19
CA PHE A 27 -24.07 0.74 -15.93
C PHE A 27 -22.66 0.13 -16.04
N ILE A 28 -21.91 0.55 -17.06
CA ILE A 28 -20.52 0.09 -17.28
C ILE A 28 -19.63 0.58 -16.12
N LEU A 29 -19.81 1.82 -15.68
CA LEU A 29 -19.06 2.38 -14.54
C LEU A 29 -19.33 1.61 -13.24
N ARG A 30 -20.59 1.23 -12.98
CA ARG A 30 -20.95 0.40 -11.81
C ARG A 30 -20.30 -0.98 -11.88
N LEU A 31 -20.35 -1.64 -13.03
CA LEU A 31 -19.67 -2.94 -13.22
C LEU A 31 -18.16 -2.85 -12.97
N ILE A 32 -17.49 -1.79 -13.45
CA ILE A 32 -16.07 -1.58 -13.21
C ILE A 32 -15.80 -1.34 -11.71
N ALA A 33 -16.64 -0.56 -11.04
CA ALA A 33 -16.51 -0.30 -9.60
C ALA A 33 -16.68 -1.57 -8.76
N ASP A 34 -17.66 -2.40 -9.07
CA ASP A 34 -17.90 -3.68 -8.39
C ASP A 34 -16.74 -4.66 -8.62
N LEU A 35 -16.24 -4.72 -9.86
CA LEU A 35 -15.08 -5.54 -10.20
C LEU A 35 -13.81 -5.04 -9.49
N LYS A 36 -13.63 -3.72 -9.37
CA LYS A 36 -12.54 -3.11 -8.59
C LYS A 36 -12.65 -3.54 -7.12
N LEU A 37 -13.83 -3.47 -6.51
CA LEU A 37 -14.06 -3.89 -5.13
C LEU A 37 -13.73 -5.38 -4.91
N PHE A 38 -14.09 -6.25 -5.86
CA PHE A 38 -13.78 -7.68 -5.80
C PHE A 38 -12.29 -7.99 -6.02
N SER A 39 -11.63 -7.26 -6.92
CA SER A 39 -10.21 -7.48 -7.24
C SER A 39 -9.26 -7.08 -6.11
N VAL A 40 -9.61 -6.06 -5.31
CA VAL A 40 -8.80 -5.53 -4.22
C VAL A 40 -8.36 -6.60 -3.19
N PRO A 41 -9.25 -7.38 -2.54
CA PRO A 41 -8.82 -8.39 -1.58
C PRO A 41 -7.90 -9.44 -2.19
N LEU A 42 -8.09 -9.80 -3.47
CA LEU A 42 -7.21 -10.74 -4.17
C LEU A 42 -5.80 -10.16 -4.37
N VAL A 43 -5.70 -8.89 -4.77
CA VAL A 43 -4.41 -8.20 -4.94
C VAL A 43 -3.69 -8.08 -3.60
N TYR A 44 -4.40 -7.75 -2.51
CA TYR A 44 -3.80 -7.69 -1.17
C TYR A 44 -3.37 -9.06 -0.67
N LEU A 45 -4.16 -10.11 -0.89
CA LEU A 45 -3.77 -11.48 -0.53
C LEU A 45 -2.50 -11.88 -1.26
N TRP A 46 -2.42 -11.61 -2.58
CA TRP A 46 -1.21 -11.82 -3.36
C TRP A 46 -0.02 -11.04 -2.80
N LYS A 47 -0.19 -9.74 -2.51
CA LYS A 47 0.83 -8.90 -1.88
C LYS A 47 1.38 -9.53 -0.59
N PHE A 48 0.49 -9.96 0.31
CA PHE A 48 0.89 -10.57 1.58
C PHE A 48 1.64 -11.88 1.37
N THR A 49 1.21 -12.71 0.40
CA THR A 49 1.90 -13.96 0.10
C THR A 49 3.31 -13.75 -0.42
N VAL A 50 3.52 -12.74 -1.29
CA VAL A 50 4.83 -12.40 -1.84
C VAL A 50 5.76 -11.85 -0.74
N ILE A 51 5.28 -10.92 0.07
CA ILE A 51 6.09 -10.34 1.16
C ILE A 51 6.43 -11.42 2.21
N ALA A 52 5.45 -12.25 2.58
CA ALA A 52 5.68 -13.36 3.51
C ALA A 52 6.72 -14.34 2.96
N PHE A 53 6.69 -14.62 1.66
CA PHE A 53 7.68 -15.47 1.00
C PHE A 53 9.08 -14.84 1.05
N VAL A 54 9.21 -13.56 0.73
CA VAL A 54 10.49 -12.83 0.81
C VAL A 54 11.07 -12.86 2.23
N ILE A 55 10.25 -12.61 3.24
CA ILE A 55 10.70 -12.66 4.64
C ILE A 55 11.05 -14.08 5.06
N TRP A 56 10.26 -15.08 4.65
CA TRP A 56 10.50 -16.47 4.96
C TRP A 56 11.84 -16.97 4.37
N VAL A 57 12.13 -16.60 3.12
CA VAL A 57 13.44 -16.85 2.48
C VAL A 57 14.56 -16.16 3.27
N GLY A 58 14.36 -14.91 3.70
CA GLY A 58 15.32 -14.20 4.56
C GLY A 58 15.58 -14.96 5.88
N CYS A 59 14.54 -15.39 6.58
CA CYS A 59 14.68 -16.21 7.79
C CYS A 59 15.44 -17.52 7.52
N PHE A 60 15.14 -18.18 6.39
CA PHE A 60 15.80 -19.42 5.98
C PHE A 60 17.29 -19.23 5.70
N MET A 61 17.68 -18.16 4.99
CA MET A 61 19.08 -17.84 4.68
C MET A 61 19.95 -17.65 5.93
N TYR A 62 19.38 -17.11 7.01
CA TYR A 62 20.06 -16.94 8.30
C TYR A 62 19.92 -18.16 9.23
N GLY A 63 19.37 -19.28 8.74
CA GLY A 63 19.26 -20.54 9.48
C GLY A 63 18.16 -20.56 10.55
N TYR A 64 17.15 -19.68 10.45
CA TYR A 64 16.08 -19.58 11.44
C TYR A 64 14.85 -20.38 11.06
N ARG A 65 14.37 -21.18 12.02
CA ARG A 65 13.18 -22.04 11.88
C ARG A 65 11.91 -21.24 12.18
N VAL A 66 11.52 -20.36 11.25
CA VAL A 66 10.22 -19.69 11.25
C VAL A 66 9.37 -20.32 10.14
N THR A 67 8.14 -20.71 10.44
CA THR A 67 7.27 -21.32 9.42
C THR A 67 6.69 -20.26 8.49
N TYR A 68 6.37 -20.63 7.25
CA TYR A 68 5.74 -19.69 6.31
C TYR A 68 4.43 -19.11 6.87
N ALA A 69 3.62 -19.94 7.54
CA ALA A 69 2.38 -19.49 8.18
C ALA A 69 2.61 -18.42 9.26
N GLN A 70 3.70 -18.53 10.03
CA GLN A 70 4.09 -17.49 11.00
C GLN A 70 4.50 -16.20 10.28
N CYS A 71 5.34 -16.28 9.24
CA CYS A 71 5.71 -15.12 8.42
C CYS A 71 4.49 -14.44 7.80
N TRP A 72 3.55 -15.22 7.27
CA TRP A 72 2.32 -14.72 6.68
C TRP A 72 1.42 -14.01 7.70
N GLY A 73 1.25 -14.57 8.89
CA GLY A 73 0.51 -13.93 9.98
C GLY A 73 1.15 -12.62 10.47
N ILE A 74 2.49 -12.58 10.55
CA ILE A 74 3.24 -11.35 10.89
C ILE A 74 2.99 -10.28 9.83
N VAL A 75 3.18 -10.62 8.55
CA VAL A 75 2.98 -9.67 7.43
C VAL A 75 1.56 -9.14 7.43
N LEU A 76 0.55 -10.01 7.54
CA LEU A 76 -0.85 -9.62 7.62
C LEU A 76 -1.11 -8.62 8.76
N THR A 77 -0.52 -8.87 9.94
CA THR A 77 -0.68 -7.98 11.10
C THR A 77 0.04 -6.64 10.89
N CYS A 78 1.23 -6.64 10.31
CA CYS A 78 2.00 -5.42 10.07
C CYS A 78 1.35 -4.53 9.00
N GLU A 79 0.66 -5.13 8.03
CA GLU A 79 0.00 -4.40 6.95
C GLU A 79 -1.15 -3.50 7.42
N PHE A 80 -1.66 -3.70 8.65
CA PHE A 80 -2.60 -2.75 9.26
C PHE A 80 -2.01 -1.35 9.44
N ILE A 81 -0.67 -1.21 9.49
CA ILE A 81 -0.01 0.11 9.55
C ILE A 81 -0.35 0.95 8.33
N PHE A 82 -0.48 0.34 7.15
CA PHE A 82 -0.84 1.03 5.92
C PHE A 82 -2.32 1.39 5.82
N LEU A 83 -3.17 0.98 6.78
CA LEU A 83 -4.53 1.49 6.89
C LEU A 83 -4.56 2.92 7.46
N ILE A 84 -3.56 3.29 8.27
CA ILE A 84 -3.46 4.62 8.90
C ILE A 84 -3.44 5.76 7.85
N PRO A 85 -2.55 5.77 6.84
CA PRO A 85 -2.57 6.81 5.81
C PRO A 85 -3.90 6.88 5.05
N GLU A 86 -4.54 5.73 4.80
CA GLU A 86 -5.80 5.72 4.05
C GLU A 86 -6.95 6.28 4.90
N VAL A 87 -6.97 6.02 6.21
CA VAL A 87 -7.91 6.68 7.15
C VAL A 87 -7.68 8.19 7.20
N ILE A 88 -6.42 8.63 7.28
CA ILE A 88 -6.07 10.07 7.27
C ILE A 88 -6.56 10.72 5.97
N LYS A 89 -6.35 10.06 4.82
CA LYS A 89 -6.84 10.51 3.52
C LYS A 89 -8.36 10.69 3.52
N ILE A 90 -9.10 9.70 4.01
CA ILE A 90 -10.57 9.77 4.07
C ILE A 90 -11.02 10.91 4.98
N LEU A 91 -10.47 11.01 6.19
CA LEU A 91 -10.82 12.09 7.12
C LEU A 91 -10.53 13.48 6.54
N TRP A 92 -9.41 13.65 5.84
CA TRP A 92 -9.04 14.91 5.21
C TRP A 92 -10.08 15.37 4.18
N PHE A 93 -10.47 14.48 3.26
CA PHE A 93 -11.45 14.82 2.22
C PHE A 93 -12.89 14.87 2.74
N MET A 94 -13.18 14.26 3.89
CA MET A 94 -14.49 14.40 4.53
C MET A 94 -14.64 15.68 5.37
N THR A 95 -13.55 16.29 5.85
CA THR A 95 -13.63 17.40 6.82
C THR A 95 -12.97 18.70 6.39
N VAL A 96 -11.92 18.63 5.56
CA VAL A 96 -11.11 19.80 5.18
C VAL A 96 -11.37 20.21 3.74
N ASN A 97 -11.35 19.26 2.82
CA ASN A 97 -11.59 19.52 1.40
C ASN A 97 -12.73 18.61 0.88
N THR A 98 -13.96 19.11 1.01
CA THR A 98 -15.20 18.36 0.77
C THR A 98 -15.65 18.33 -0.69
N ASP A 99 -15.00 19.09 -1.59
CA ASP A 99 -15.25 19.03 -3.03
C ASP A 99 -13.92 18.83 -3.80
N PRO A 100 -13.23 17.69 -3.57
CA PRO A 100 -11.93 17.46 -4.18
C PRO A 100 -12.08 17.00 -5.63
N THR A 101 -11.18 17.49 -6.49
CA THR A 101 -11.09 16.94 -7.85
C THR A 101 -10.48 15.54 -7.80
N LEU A 102 -10.74 14.75 -8.85
CA LEU A 102 -10.08 13.44 -9.07
C LEU A 102 -8.54 13.54 -9.03
N HIS A 103 -8.00 14.71 -9.39
CA HIS A 103 -6.57 14.98 -9.31
C HIS A 103 -6.11 15.16 -7.86
N ASP A 104 -6.85 15.88 -7.04
CA ASP A 104 -6.52 16.11 -5.63
C ASP A 104 -6.48 14.79 -4.84
N ILE A 105 -7.46 13.92 -5.07
CA ILE A 105 -7.53 12.58 -4.44
C ILE A 105 -6.31 11.72 -4.85
N ASN A 106 -5.89 11.83 -6.11
CA ASN A 106 -4.75 11.11 -6.66
C ASN A 106 -3.39 11.75 -6.33
N ALA A 107 -3.34 13.02 -5.97
CA ALA A 107 -2.10 13.68 -5.56
C ALA A 107 -1.85 13.51 -4.05
N PHE A 108 -2.91 13.39 -3.25
CA PHE A 108 -2.80 13.31 -1.80
C PHE A 108 -2.32 11.94 -1.35
N TYR A 109 -1.07 11.83 -0.89
CA TYR A 109 -0.55 10.64 -0.20
C TYR A 109 0.06 11.08 1.13
N PRO A 110 -0.65 10.89 2.26
CA PRO A 110 -0.19 11.36 3.56
C PRO A 110 1.20 10.81 3.90
N LEU A 111 2.13 11.71 4.26
CA LEU A 111 3.49 11.39 4.72
C LEU A 111 4.35 10.58 3.73
N SER A 112 3.96 10.58 2.45
CA SER A 112 4.74 10.04 1.35
C SER A 112 5.68 11.09 0.77
N LEU A 113 6.81 10.66 0.19
CA LEU A 113 7.72 11.52 -0.57
C LEU A 113 7.01 12.27 -1.71
N MET A 114 5.90 11.75 -2.22
CA MET A 114 5.06 12.42 -3.23
C MET A 114 4.63 13.83 -2.81
N HIS A 115 4.52 14.12 -1.51
CA HIS A 115 4.11 15.43 -1.00
C HIS A 115 5.12 16.56 -1.29
N PHE A 116 6.39 16.23 -1.52
CA PHE A 116 7.44 17.23 -1.78
C PHE A 116 7.55 17.64 -3.24
N PHE A 117 6.79 17.00 -4.13
CA PHE A 117 6.87 17.21 -5.57
C PHE A 117 5.50 17.60 -6.14
N ASP A 118 5.51 18.40 -7.20
CA ASP A 118 4.29 18.75 -7.91
C ASP A 118 3.79 17.56 -8.75
N TYR A 119 2.58 17.08 -8.45
CA TYR A 119 1.95 15.94 -9.13
C TYR A 119 1.91 16.10 -10.65
N LEU A 120 1.74 17.32 -11.15
CA LEU A 120 1.61 17.59 -12.59
C LEU A 120 2.96 17.65 -13.32
N ALA A 121 4.04 17.99 -12.60
CA ALA A 121 5.38 18.09 -13.16
C ALA A 121 6.16 16.76 -13.08
N ILE A 122 5.67 15.79 -12.31
CA ILE A 122 6.31 14.48 -12.13
C ILE A 122 6.02 13.57 -13.32
N ASP A 123 7.08 13.03 -13.89
CA ASP A 123 7.00 11.96 -14.88
C ASP A 123 6.32 10.70 -14.27
N ARG A 124 5.40 10.08 -15.03
CA ARG A 124 4.56 8.96 -14.58
C ARG A 124 5.38 7.81 -13.97
N LYS A 125 6.61 7.60 -14.44
CA LYS A 125 7.53 6.57 -13.89
C LYS A 125 7.90 6.79 -12.43
N TRP A 126 7.97 8.05 -11.97
CA TRP A 126 8.34 8.40 -10.60
C TRP A 126 7.14 8.47 -9.65
N ALA A 127 5.92 8.59 -10.18
CA ALA A 127 4.72 8.69 -9.36
C ALA A 127 4.55 7.47 -8.43
N TYR A 128 4.76 6.25 -8.91
CA TYR A 128 4.62 5.04 -8.09
C TYR A 128 5.72 4.91 -7.00
N PRO A 129 7.03 5.02 -7.32
CA PRO A 129 8.08 4.99 -6.31
C PRO A 129 7.96 6.07 -5.24
N LEU A 130 7.63 7.31 -5.63
CA LEU A 130 7.46 8.39 -4.66
C LEU A 130 6.29 8.14 -3.72
N ARG A 131 5.19 7.56 -4.22
CA ARG A 131 4.04 7.13 -3.41
C ARG A 131 4.40 5.98 -2.46
N ALA A 132 5.14 4.99 -2.95
CA ALA A 132 5.56 3.82 -2.18
C ALA A 132 6.55 4.19 -1.07
N LEU A 133 7.44 5.14 -1.32
CA LEU A 133 8.34 5.68 -0.30
C LEU A 133 7.55 6.58 0.66
N ASN A 134 7.09 5.98 1.75
CA ASN A 134 6.30 6.62 2.77
C ASN A 134 6.93 6.45 4.15
N LEU A 135 6.76 7.46 5.02
CA LEU A 135 7.14 7.38 6.42
C LEU A 135 6.53 6.16 7.14
N PHE A 136 5.37 5.66 6.71
CA PHE A 136 4.74 4.45 7.25
C PHE A 136 5.56 3.16 7.02
N GLU A 137 6.53 3.15 6.11
CA GLU A 137 7.47 2.03 5.93
C GLU A 137 8.35 1.81 7.16
N ILE A 138 8.67 2.88 7.92
CA ILE A 138 9.52 2.80 9.12
C ILE A 138 8.83 2.00 10.24
N PRO A 139 7.62 2.38 10.73
CA PRO A 139 6.92 1.58 11.72
C PRO A 139 6.57 0.18 11.18
N TYR A 140 6.35 0.03 9.87
CA TYR A 140 6.17 -1.29 9.25
C TYR A 140 7.39 -2.19 9.42
N CYS A 141 8.60 -1.70 9.11
CA CYS A 141 9.84 -2.44 9.31
C CYS A 141 10.06 -2.80 10.78
N ILE A 142 9.79 -1.86 11.70
CA ILE A 142 9.88 -2.10 13.15
C ILE A 142 8.89 -3.20 13.59
N ALA A 143 7.66 -3.18 13.07
CA ALA A 143 6.66 -4.20 13.35
C ALA A 143 7.09 -5.58 12.83
N LEU A 144 7.62 -5.65 11.60
CA LEU A 144 8.17 -6.89 11.04
C LEU A 144 9.30 -7.47 11.90
N VAL A 145 10.26 -6.63 12.30
CA VAL A 145 11.37 -7.06 13.18
C VAL A 145 10.84 -7.61 14.50
N ASN A 146 9.89 -6.93 15.13
CA ASN A 146 9.31 -7.41 16.39
C ASN A 146 8.51 -8.71 16.22
N GLY A 147 7.76 -8.84 15.12
CA GLY A 147 7.01 -10.04 14.78
C GLY A 147 7.93 -11.24 14.55
N ILE A 148 8.99 -11.08 13.75
CA ILE A 148 9.95 -12.16 13.50
C ILE A 148 10.71 -12.50 14.78
N HIS A 149 11.13 -11.50 15.56
CA HIS A 149 11.83 -11.70 16.83
C HIS A 149 11.01 -12.53 17.81
N PHE A 150 9.69 -12.31 17.87
CA PHE A 150 8.78 -13.07 18.73
C PHE A 150 8.83 -14.59 18.45
N TYR A 151 8.87 -14.99 17.17
CA TYR A 151 8.95 -16.41 16.79
C TYR A 151 10.37 -16.96 16.76
N ALA A 152 11.35 -16.17 16.32
CA ALA A 152 12.74 -16.60 16.20
C ALA A 152 13.43 -16.73 17.57
N ARG A 153 13.03 -15.94 18.59
CA ARG A 153 13.65 -15.86 19.93
C ARG A 153 15.18 -15.70 19.86
N LYS A 154 15.66 -14.84 18.96
CA LYS A 154 17.08 -14.55 18.72
C LYS A 154 17.41 -13.09 18.94
N ASP A 155 18.70 -12.77 18.92
CA ASP A 155 19.19 -11.40 19.04
C ASP A 155 18.52 -10.49 17.99
N LYS A 156 17.98 -9.36 18.46
CA LYS A 156 17.26 -8.39 17.61
C LYS A 156 18.12 -7.85 16.47
N ARG A 157 19.46 -7.80 16.61
CA ARG A 157 20.36 -7.32 15.56
C ARG A 157 20.30 -8.21 14.33
N VAL A 158 20.25 -9.54 14.52
CA VAL A 158 20.18 -10.45 13.36
C VAL A 158 18.81 -10.39 12.70
N VAL A 159 17.75 -10.22 13.48
CA VAL A 159 16.40 -10.04 12.93
C VAL A 159 16.28 -8.75 12.11
N TRP A 160 16.92 -7.67 12.56
CA TRP A 160 17.07 -6.45 11.77
C TRP A 160 17.78 -6.70 10.44
N LEU A 161 18.90 -7.45 10.46
CA LEU A 161 19.61 -7.81 9.24
C LEU A 161 18.74 -8.63 8.28
N ILE A 162 17.91 -9.54 8.79
CA ILE A 162 16.96 -10.30 7.96
C ILE A 162 15.99 -9.35 7.27
N VAL A 163 15.29 -8.49 8.03
CA VAL A 163 14.29 -7.57 7.45
C VAL A 163 14.92 -6.61 6.44
N VAL A 164 16.11 -6.08 6.72
CA VAL A 164 16.80 -5.17 5.81
C VAL A 164 17.28 -5.89 4.55
N SER A 165 17.90 -7.06 4.68
CA SER A 165 18.44 -7.82 3.53
C SER A 165 17.36 -8.49 2.69
N SER A 166 16.20 -8.81 3.26
CA SER A 166 15.08 -9.40 2.52
C SER A 166 14.09 -8.34 2.07
N TYR A 167 13.33 -7.75 2.99
CA TYR A 167 12.21 -6.86 2.66
C TYR A 167 12.71 -5.54 2.09
N VAL A 168 13.56 -4.81 2.83
CA VAL A 168 13.97 -3.45 2.42
C VAL A 168 14.75 -3.50 1.11
N LEU A 169 15.70 -4.43 0.97
CA LEU A 169 16.47 -4.60 -0.26
C LEU A 169 15.58 -4.91 -1.46
N ILE A 170 14.68 -5.90 -1.36
CA ILE A 170 13.79 -6.29 -2.46
C ILE A 170 12.79 -5.19 -2.78
N PHE A 171 12.32 -4.45 -1.78
CA PHE A 171 11.49 -3.28 -1.98
C PHE A 171 12.19 -2.22 -2.84
N PHE A 172 13.44 -1.84 -2.51
CA PHE A 172 14.19 -0.89 -3.33
C PHE A 172 14.51 -1.43 -4.72
N LEU A 173 14.84 -2.72 -4.86
CA LEU A 173 15.06 -3.35 -6.16
C LEU A 173 13.79 -3.29 -7.02
N TRP A 174 12.62 -3.53 -6.43
CA TRP A 174 11.33 -3.41 -7.10
C TRP A 174 11.06 -1.99 -7.59
N LEU A 175 11.33 -0.97 -6.75
CA LEU A 175 11.18 0.44 -7.15
C LEU A 175 12.11 0.82 -8.29
N CYS A 176 13.39 0.43 -8.22
CA CYS A 176 14.35 0.65 -9.29
C CYS A 176 13.92 -0.03 -10.60
N PHE A 177 13.51 -1.30 -10.51
CA PHE A 177 12.98 -2.05 -11.66
C PHE A 177 11.79 -1.34 -12.29
N TYR A 178 10.83 -0.88 -11.47
CA TYR A 178 9.66 -0.16 -11.95
C TYR A 178 10.04 1.10 -12.75
N VAL A 179 10.94 1.93 -12.21
CA VAL A 179 11.39 3.17 -12.88
C VAL A 179 12.10 2.90 -14.21
N ILE A 180 12.85 1.79 -14.30
CA ILE A 180 13.59 1.43 -15.51
C ILE A 180 12.65 0.92 -16.61
N VAL A 181 11.63 0.12 -16.23
CA VAL A 181 10.72 -0.53 -17.18
C VAL A 181 9.63 0.41 -17.67
N TYR A 182 9.06 1.21 -16.77
CA TYR A 182 8.04 2.19 -17.14
C TYR A 182 8.70 3.45 -17.71
N LYS A 183 8.50 3.67 -19.01
CA LYS A 183 8.91 4.89 -19.73
C LYS A 183 7.78 5.89 -19.79
#